data_AF-A0A9E1N8M7-F1
#
_entry.id   AF-A0A9E1N8M7-F1
#
_cell.length_a   1.000
_cell.length_b   1.000
_cell.length_c   1.000
_cell.angle_alpha   90.00
_cell.angle_beta   90.00
_cell.angle_gamma   90.00
#
_symmetry.space_group_name_H-M   'P 1'
#
loop_
_entity.id
_entity.type
_entity.pdbx_description
1 polymer ?
#
loop_
_entity_poly.entity_id
_entity_poly.type
_entity_poly.pdbx_seq_one_letter_code
_entity_poly.pdbx_strand_id
1 'polypeptide(L)'
;MNSLPAIFVSHGGPTMAVQESPARHFLQTLHDHHPSPKSILMISAHWETTEPTVGATDDLETIHDYYGFPRALYDLHYPAKGDPDLARRVAALIADANLGAASSSPRGLDHGAWLPL
;
A
#
# COMPACT_ATOMS: atom_id res chain seq x y z
N MET A 1 2.23 -24.42 8.41
CA MET A 1 1.75 -23.02 8.34
C MET A 1 1.51 -22.72 6.87
N ASN A 2 0.29 -22.39 6.45
CA ASN A 2 0.06 -21.90 5.08
C ASN A 2 0.58 -20.46 5.01
N SER A 3 1.56 -20.22 4.16
CA SER A 3 1.98 -18.85 3.82
C SER A 3 0.88 -18.19 3.01
N LEU A 4 0.56 -16.93 3.32
CA LEU A 4 -0.14 -16.07 2.36
C LEU A 4 0.80 -15.78 1.17
N PRO A 5 0.27 -15.56 -0.03
CA PRO A 5 1.10 -15.23 -1.20
C PRO A 5 1.66 -13.81 -1.10
N ALA A 6 2.83 -13.61 -1.70
CA ALA A 6 3.29 -12.28 -2.09
C ALA A 6 2.68 -11.95 -3.46
N ILE A 7 2.10 -10.76 -3.59
CA ILE A 7 1.41 -10.33 -4.81
C ILE A 7 2.14 -9.11 -5.37
N PHE A 8 2.52 -9.18 -6.65
CA PHE A 8 3.06 -8.05 -7.39
C PHE A 8 2.02 -7.62 -8.43
N VAL A 9 1.53 -6.38 -8.29
CA VAL A 9 0.49 -5.81 -9.15
C VAL A 9 0.88 -4.43 -9.64
N SER A 10 0.45 -4.12 -10.86
CA SER A 10 0.51 -2.74 -11.37
C SER A 10 -0.62 -1.93 -10.74
N HIS A 11 -0.30 -0.72 -10.28
CA HIS A 11 -1.28 0.26 -9.82
C HIS A 11 -1.85 1.10 -10.98
N GLY A 12 -1.43 0.90 -12.23
CA GLY A 12 -1.98 1.64 -13.37
C GLY A 12 -1.90 3.16 -13.25
N GLY A 13 -2.81 3.88 -13.91
CA GLY A 13 -2.96 5.32 -13.72
C GLY A 13 -4.15 5.65 -12.80
N PRO A 14 -4.23 6.87 -12.24
CA PRO A 14 -5.29 7.26 -11.30
C PRO A 14 -6.72 7.01 -11.81
N THR A 15 -6.95 7.13 -13.12
CA THR A 15 -8.27 6.90 -13.73
C THR A 15 -8.78 5.48 -13.56
N MET A 16 -7.92 4.50 -13.30
CA MET A 16 -8.32 3.11 -13.06
C MET A 16 -9.21 2.96 -11.82
N ALA A 17 -9.22 3.93 -10.89
CA ALA A 17 -10.15 3.93 -9.75
C ALA A 17 -11.62 3.97 -10.19
N VAL A 18 -11.91 4.71 -11.27
CA VAL A 18 -13.27 5.05 -11.72
C VAL A 18 -13.60 4.52 -13.11
N GLN A 19 -12.59 4.18 -13.90
CA GLN A 19 -12.77 3.70 -15.26
C GLN A 19 -12.84 2.17 -15.30
N GLU A 20 -13.91 1.66 -15.89
CA GLU A 20 -14.06 0.22 -16.12
C GLU A 20 -12.95 -0.32 -17.03
N SER A 21 -12.27 -1.36 -16.57
CA SER A 21 -11.21 -2.05 -17.30
C SER A 21 -11.00 -3.46 -16.75
N PRO A 22 -10.43 -4.40 -17.55
CA PRO A 22 -10.08 -5.72 -17.06
C PRO A 22 -9.13 -5.68 -15.85
N ALA A 23 -8.21 -4.71 -15.81
CA ALA A 23 -7.28 -4.53 -14.70
C ALA A 23 -8.00 -4.13 -13.40
N ARG A 24 -8.95 -3.19 -13.48
CA ARG A 24 -9.80 -2.79 -12.34
C ARG A 24 -10.61 -3.97 -11.82
N HIS A 25 -11.26 -4.71 -12.72
CA HIS A 25 -12.06 -5.87 -12.34
C HIS A 25 -11.21 -6.97 -11.66
N PHE A 26 -10.00 -7.21 -12.16
CA PHE A 26 -9.05 -8.11 -11.53
C PHE A 26 -8.71 -7.68 -10.10
N LEU A 27 -8.40 -6.41 -9.85
CA LEU A 27 -8.08 -5.93 -8.50
C LEU A 27 -9.28 -6.07 -7.55
N GLN A 28 -10.50 -5.76 -8.03
CA GLN A 28 -11.72 -5.91 -7.24
C GLN A 28 -12.01 -7.36 -6.83
N THR A 29 -11.62 -8.33 -7.66
CA THR A 29 -11.86 -9.77 -7.44
C THR A 29 -10.64 -10.50 -6.85
N LEU A 30 -9.52 -9.81 -6.66
CA LEU A 30 -8.28 -10.42 -6.17
C LEU A 30 -8.47 -11.11 -4.82
N HIS A 31 -9.30 -10.53 -3.95
CA HIS A 31 -9.61 -11.10 -2.64
C HIS A 31 -10.36 -12.44 -2.71
N ASP A 32 -11.09 -12.72 -3.79
CA ASP A 32 -11.82 -14.00 -3.96
C ASP A 32 -10.86 -15.19 -4.10
N HIS A 33 -9.60 -14.93 -4.48
CA HIS A 33 -8.58 -15.96 -4.72
C HIS A 33 -7.71 -16.25 -3.49
N HIS A 34 -7.89 -15.51 -2.40
CA HIS A 34 -6.99 -15.57 -1.24
C HIS A 34 -7.75 -15.53 0.09
N PRO A 35 -7.29 -16.25 1.13
CA PRO A 35 -7.86 -16.09 2.45
C PRO A 35 -7.59 -14.68 2.98
N SER A 36 -8.54 -14.14 3.75
CA SER A 36 -8.44 -12.78 4.31
C SER A 36 -7.17 -12.65 5.17
N PRO A 37 -6.27 -11.71 4.86
CA PRO A 37 -5.08 -11.46 5.66
C PRO A 37 -5.45 -10.76 6.96
N LYS A 38 -4.68 -11.02 8.04
CA LYS A 38 -4.79 -10.23 9.27
C LYS A 38 -4.26 -8.80 9.09
N SER A 39 -3.23 -8.67 8.25
CA SER A 39 -2.52 -7.43 7.97
C SER A 39 -1.84 -7.55 6.60
N ILE A 40 -1.67 -6.43 5.89
CA ILE A 40 -0.98 -6.38 4.60
C ILE A 40 0.28 -5.53 4.76
N LEU A 41 1.42 -6.05 4.30
CA LEU A 41 2.62 -5.24 4.07
C LEU A 41 2.58 -4.72 2.63
N MET A 42 2.34 -3.42 2.46
CA MET A 42 2.31 -2.76 1.16
C MET A 42 3.67 -2.12 0.87
N ILE A 43 4.20 -2.38 -0.32
CA ILE A 43 5.45 -1.77 -0.82
C ILE A 43 5.10 -1.00 -2.09
N SER A 44 5.20 0.32 -2.05
CA SER A 44 4.82 1.18 -3.19
C SER A 44 6.03 1.65 -3.97
N ALA A 45 5.91 1.65 -5.29
CA ALA A 45 6.90 2.25 -6.20
C ALA A 45 6.95 3.79 -6.09
N HIS A 46 5.92 4.42 -5.51
CA HIS A 46 5.83 5.88 -5.35
C HIS A 46 6.46 6.36 -4.04
N TRP A 47 6.98 5.44 -3.22
CA TRP A 47 7.68 5.79 -2.00
C TRP A 47 9.16 5.48 -2.11
N GLU A 48 9.91 6.48 -2.54
CA GLU A 48 11.36 6.39 -2.62
C GLU A 48 12.00 7.01 -1.38
N THR A 49 12.89 6.25 -0.74
CA THR A 49 13.68 6.67 0.41
C THR A 49 15.12 6.23 0.23
N THR A 50 16.06 6.93 0.87
CA THR A 50 17.49 6.59 0.81
C THR A 50 17.84 5.33 1.61
N GLU A 51 17.01 5.00 2.61
CA GLU A 51 17.15 3.83 3.48
C GLU A 51 15.78 3.12 3.59
N PRO A 52 15.74 1.81 3.87
CA PRO A 52 14.47 1.13 4.14
C PRO A 52 13.69 1.87 5.21
N THR A 53 12.44 2.22 4.90
CA THR A 53 11.59 3.01 5.79
C THR A 53 10.26 2.30 5.92
N VAL A 54 9.75 2.21 7.15
CA VAL A 54 8.48 1.54 7.44
C VAL A 54 7.50 2.57 7.95
N GLY A 55 6.35 2.70 7.27
CA GLY A 55 5.26 3.55 7.71
C GLY A 55 4.57 2.94 8.92
N ALA A 56 4.35 3.71 9.99
CA ALA A 56 3.71 3.24 11.21
C ALA A 56 2.84 4.34 11.84
N THR A 57 1.57 4.40 11.44
CA THR A 57 0.54 5.22 12.09
C THR A 57 -0.72 4.39 12.25
N ASP A 58 -1.55 4.71 13.25
CA ASP A 58 -2.83 4.02 13.46
C ASP A 58 -3.81 4.29 12.29
N ASP A 59 -3.77 5.52 11.78
CA ASP A 59 -4.56 5.99 10.66
C ASP A 59 -3.65 6.40 9.51
N LEU A 60 -3.94 5.87 8.31
CA LEU A 60 -3.20 6.17 7.09
C LEU A 60 -4.03 7.13 6.22
N GLU A 61 -3.48 8.31 5.98
CA GLU A 61 -4.11 9.28 5.08
C GLU A 61 -4.10 8.77 3.63
N THR A 62 -5.09 9.17 2.84
CA THR A 62 -5.09 8.95 1.39
C THR A 62 -4.29 10.07 0.72
N ILE A 63 -3.13 9.73 0.17
CA ILE A 63 -2.26 10.65 -0.54
C ILE A 63 -2.61 10.61 -2.03
N HIS A 64 -2.90 11.79 -2.57
CA HIS A 64 -3.11 12.04 -4.00
C HIS A 64 -1.82 12.59 -4.61
N ASP A 65 -0.89 11.71 -4.97
CA ASP A 65 0.45 12.07 -5.49
C ASP A 65 0.48 12.25 -7.02
N TYR A 66 -0.65 12.65 -7.59
CA TYR A 66 -0.84 12.88 -9.02
C TYR A 66 -1.60 14.19 -9.29
N TYR A 67 -1.37 14.76 -10.48
CA TYR A 67 -1.85 16.10 -10.84
C TYR A 67 -2.48 16.12 -12.23
N GLY A 68 -3.39 17.06 -12.48
CA GLY A 68 -4.01 17.27 -13.80
C GLY A 68 -5.19 16.37 -14.13
N PHE A 69 -5.74 15.66 -13.14
CA PHE A 69 -6.87 14.74 -13.32
C PHE A 69 -8.22 15.39 -12.94
N PRO A 70 -9.37 14.80 -13.33
CA PRO A 70 -10.69 15.27 -12.91
C PRO A 70 -10.85 15.30 -11.39
N ARG A 71 -11.60 16.30 -10.87
CA ARG A 71 -11.85 16.49 -9.44
C ARG A 71 -12.35 15.24 -8.72
N ALA A 72 -13.20 14.45 -9.38
CA ALA A 72 -13.75 13.22 -8.80
C ALA A 72 -12.68 12.23 -8.31
N LEU A 73 -11.47 12.24 -8.87
CA LEU A 73 -10.37 11.41 -8.40
C LEU A 73 -9.77 11.90 -7.07
N TYR A 74 -9.75 13.22 -6.84
CA TYR A 74 -9.30 13.83 -5.59
C TYR A 74 -10.33 13.74 -4.45
N ASP A 75 -11.59 13.45 -4.79
CA ASP A 75 -12.66 13.23 -3.82
C ASP A 75 -12.65 11.77 -3.31
N LEU A 76 -11.82 10.88 -3.87
CA LEU A 76 -11.68 9.50 -3.40
C LEU A 76 -10.88 9.46 -2.11
N HIS A 77 -11.37 8.69 -1.14
CA HIS A 77 -10.73 8.51 0.15
C HIS A 77 -10.69 7.01 0.50
N TYR A 78 -9.51 6.54 0.90
CA TYR A 78 -9.24 5.22 1.41
C TYR A 78 -8.61 5.35 2.82
N PRO A 79 -9.42 5.50 3.88
CA PRO A 79 -8.94 5.68 5.24
C PRO A 79 -8.51 4.34 5.85
N ALA A 80 -7.37 3.83 5.40
CA ALA A 80 -6.84 2.57 5.89
C ALA A 80 -6.38 2.68 7.35
N LYS A 81 -6.56 1.58 8.09
CA LYS A 81 -5.95 1.42 9.40
C LYS A 81 -4.55 0.86 9.24
N GLY A 82 -3.57 1.47 9.89
CA GLY A 82 -2.24 0.89 9.98
C GLY A 82 -2.18 -0.22 11.04
N ASP A 83 -1.06 -0.94 11.04
CA ASP A 83 -0.77 -1.99 12.00
C ASP A 83 0.62 -1.71 12.62
N PRO A 84 0.68 -0.99 13.75
CA PRO A 84 1.96 -0.67 14.41
C PRO A 84 2.74 -1.90 14.85
N ASP A 85 2.07 -3.01 15.16
CA ASP A 85 2.72 -4.25 15.58
C ASP A 85 3.42 -4.92 14.40
N LEU A 86 2.75 -4.97 13.24
CA LEU A 86 3.38 -5.42 11.99
C LEU A 86 4.55 -4.51 11.63
N ALA A 87 4.39 -3.18 11.70
CA ALA A 87 5.43 -2.24 11.35
C ALA A 87 6.70 -2.43 12.21
N ARG A 88 6.55 -2.57 13.54
CA ARG A 88 7.65 -2.87 14.45
C ARG A 88 8.34 -4.19 14.10
N ARG A 89 7.57 -5.22 13.77
CA ARG A 89 8.11 -6.53 13.38
C ARG A 89 8.90 -6.44 12.07
N VAL A 90 8.40 -5.71 11.08
CA VAL A 90 9.11 -5.51 9.80
C VAL A 90 10.41 -4.74 10.01
N ALA A 91 10.38 -3.66 10.81
CA ALA A 91 11.57 -2.89 11.14
C ALA A 91 12.66 -3.76 11.82
N ALA A 92 12.26 -4.63 12.76
CA ALA A 92 13.19 -5.57 13.39
C ALA A 92 13.80 -6.56 12.39
N LEU A 93 13.01 -7.11 11.46
CA LEU A 93 13.51 -8.04 10.44
C LEU A 93 14.50 -7.37 9.47
N ILE A 94 14.27 -6.11 9.11
CA ILE A 94 15.20 -5.33 8.26
C ILE A 94 16.53 -5.14 8.98
N ALA A 95 16.48 -4.79 10.27
CA ALA A 95 17.66 -4.61 11.10
C ALA A 95 18.46 -5.93 11.25
N ASP A 96 17.77 -7.04 11.56
CA ASP A 96 18.38 -8.37 11.70
C ASP A 96 19.03 -8.84 10.38
N ALA A 97 18.48 -8.43 9.24
CA ALA A 97 19.02 -8.72 7.91
C ALA A 97 20.19 -7.81 7.50
N ASN A 98 20.61 -6.85 8.34
CA ASN A 98 21.62 -5.83 8.04
C ASN A 98 21.33 -5.01 6.77
N LEU A 99 20.04 -4.75 6.49
CA LEU A 99 19.61 -3.98 5.32
C LEU A 99 19.54 -2.46 5.57
N GLY A 100 19.91 -2.02 6.78
CA GLY A 100 19.87 -0.61 7.21
C GLY A 100 19.04 -0.42 8.49
N ALA A 101 19.08 0.77 9.05
CA ALA A 101 18.19 1.13 10.15
C ALA A 101 16.81 1.44 9.55
N ALA A 102 15.82 0.57 9.78
CA ALA A 102 14.46 0.87 9.40
C ALA A 102 13.98 2.12 10.16
N SER A 103 13.91 3.26 9.49
CA SER A 103 13.36 4.46 10.08
C SER A 103 11.83 4.38 10.09
N SER A 104 11.21 4.94 11.13
CA SER A 104 9.76 5.10 11.19
C SER A 104 9.38 6.52 10.80
N SER A 105 8.51 6.68 9.81
CA SER A 105 7.96 7.97 9.42
C SER A 105 6.44 7.87 9.31
N PRO A 106 5.68 8.79 9.91
CA PRO A 106 4.24 8.84 9.68
C PRO A 106 3.98 9.22 8.23
N ARG A 107 3.39 8.30 7.46
CA ARG A 107 3.04 8.51 6.06
C ARG A 107 1.75 7.76 5.73
N GLY A 108 0.88 8.44 4.98
CA GLY A 108 -0.30 7.82 4.37
C GLY A 108 0.05 6.88 3.20
N LEU A 109 -0.99 6.39 2.55
CA LEU A 109 -0.88 5.58 1.34
C LEU A 109 -0.91 6.50 0.11
N ASP A 110 0.09 6.38 -0.75
CA ASP A 110 0.08 6.99 -2.09
C ASP A 110 -0.81 6.22 -3.07
N HIS A 111 -1.07 6.76 -4.26
CA HIS A 111 -1.98 6.11 -5.21
C HIS A 111 -1.49 4.73 -5.67
N GLY A 112 -0.18 4.52 -5.68
CA GLY A 112 0.39 3.21 -5.97
C GLY A 112 0.04 2.17 -4.90
N ALA A 113 -0.19 2.61 -3.67
CA ALA A 113 -0.49 1.77 -2.52
C ALA A 113 -2.00 1.60 -2.27
N TRP A 114 -2.80 2.66 -2.31
CA TRP A 114 -4.23 2.54 -1.97
C TRP A 114 -5.09 2.05 -3.13
N LEU A 115 -4.68 2.21 -4.39
CA LEU A 115 -5.51 1.79 -5.52
C LEU A 115 -5.66 0.26 -5.65
N PRO A 116 -4.62 -0.56 -5.38
CA PRO A 116 -4.77 -2.01 -5.38
C PRO A 116 -5.53 -2.59 -4.16
N LEU A 117 -5.89 -1.76 -3.17
CA LEU A 117 -6.49 -2.14 -1.89
C LEU A 117 -7.99 -1.79 -1.80
#